data_AF-A0A8J4FLP1-F1
#
_entry.id   AF-A0A8J4FLP1-F1
#
_cell.length_a   1.000
_cell.length_b   1.000
_cell.length_c   1.000
_cell.angle_alpha   90.00
_cell.angle_beta   90.00
_cell.angle_gamma   90.00
#
_symmetry.space_group_name_H-M   'P 1'
#
loop_
_entity.id
_entity.type
_entity.pdbx_description
1 polymer ?
#
loop_
_entity_poly.entity_id
_entity_poly.type
_entity_poly.pdbx_seq_one_letter_code
_entity_poly.pdbx_strand_id
1 'polypeptide(L)'
;MAIRLVPVIMAMTQRRASTLRLVAALLILILGGAAIVKAMDTSNCDQAGRTLPDNPHIKEFVACVNPARIDPSCCSHLPMATPNFYDCLTIPSFVAQVKQAVKGKTDVTAIRRDCKS
;
A
#
# COMPACT_ATOMS: atom_id res chain seq x y z
N MET A 1 -42.36 9.03 37.87
CA MET A 1 -43.61 8.24 37.80
C MET A 1 -43.90 7.95 36.34
N ALA A 2 -43.99 6.66 35.98
CA ALA A 2 -44.08 6.18 34.60
C ALA A 2 -45.53 6.07 34.15
N ILE A 3 -45.86 6.66 32.99
CA ILE A 3 -47.15 6.44 32.33
C ILE A 3 -46.93 5.35 31.29
N ARG A 4 -47.48 4.16 31.59
CA ARG A 4 -47.59 3.05 30.66
C ARG A 4 -48.75 3.33 29.70
N LEU A 5 -48.45 3.44 28.41
CA LEU A 5 -49.43 3.42 27.33
C LEU A 5 -49.12 2.23 26.43
N VAL A 6 -49.89 1.18 26.64
CA VAL A 6 -50.22 0.12 25.67
C VAL A 6 -51.73 -0.04 25.91
N PRO A 7 -52.62 -0.14 24.90
CA PRO A 7 -52.43 -1.14 23.86
C PRO A 7 -53.15 -0.90 22.51
N VAL A 8 -53.04 -1.92 21.64
CA VAL A 8 -54.18 -2.47 20.85
C VAL A 8 -54.57 -1.67 19.59
N ILE A 9 -54.80 -2.18 18.37
CA ILE A 9 -54.89 -3.48 17.65
C ILE A 9 -54.89 -3.02 16.16
N MET A 10 -54.36 -3.73 15.14
CA MET A 10 -55.11 -4.57 14.18
C MET A 10 -54.15 -4.74 12.99
N ALA A 11 -53.55 -5.91 12.77
CA ALA A 11 -54.09 -7.06 12.05
C ALA A 11 -54.14 -6.90 10.51
N MET A 12 -53.56 -7.92 9.85
CA MET A 12 -53.78 -8.39 8.47
C MET A 12 -53.06 -7.70 7.30
N THR A 13 -51.88 -8.23 6.94
CA THR A 13 -51.59 -8.68 5.56
C THR A 13 -50.33 -9.55 5.58
N GLN A 14 -50.48 -10.86 5.78
CA GLN A 14 -50.55 -11.86 4.71
C GLN A 14 -49.22 -12.05 3.95
N ARG A 15 -48.44 -13.03 4.44
CA ARG A 15 -47.64 -14.00 3.67
C ARG A 15 -46.83 -13.45 2.50
N ARG A 16 -45.67 -12.84 2.78
CA ARG A 16 -44.45 -12.99 1.97
C ARG A 16 -43.21 -13.00 2.87
N ALA A 17 -43.14 -14.05 3.70
CA ALA A 17 -41.87 -14.50 4.23
C ALA A 17 -41.06 -15.14 3.08
N SER A 18 -39.73 -15.04 3.18
CA SER A 18 -38.74 -15.75 2.35
C SER A 18 -38.28 -15.06 1.07
N THR A 19 -37.51 -13.98 1.19
CA THR A 19 -36.40 -13.69 0.25
C THR A 19 -35.40 -12.63 0.75
N LEU A 20 -35.67 -11.93 1.86
CA LEU A 20 -34.79 -10.85 2.34
C LEU A 20 -33.74 -11.27 3.40
N ARG A 21 -33.25 -12.51 3.38
CA ARG A 21 -32.17 -12.94 4.30
C ARG A 21 -30.87 -13.38 3.63
N LEU A 22 -30.85 -13.54 2.31
CA LEU A 22 -29.64 -13.97 1.59
C LEU A 22 -28.73 -12.81 1.16
N VAL A 23 -29.24 -11.58 1.08
CA VAL A 23 -28.42 -10.43 0.65
C VAL A 23 -27.56 -9.86 1.79
N ALA A 24 -27.94 -10.07 3.05
CA ALA A 24 -27.18 -9.58 4.20
C ALA A 24 -25.91 -10.41 4.51
N ALA A 25 -25.87 -11.68 4.09
CA ALA A 25 -24.71 -12.54 4.34
C ALA A 25 -23.56 -12.31 3.33
N LEU A 26 -23.84 -11.76 2.14
CA LEU A 26 -22.81 -11.57 1.10
C LEU A 26 -21.99 -10.27 1.28
N LEU A 27 -22.50 -9.29 2.03
CA LEU A 27 -21.80 -8.01 2.26
C LEU A 27 -20.68 -8.10 3.30
N ILE A 28 -20.62 -9.15 4.10
CA ILE A 28 -19.61 -9.30 5.18
C ILE A 28 -18.27 -9.85 4.64
N LEU A 29 -18.28 -10.51 3.47
CA LEU A 29 -17.05 -11.05 2.87
C LEU A 29 -16.22 -10.04 2.07
N ILE A 30 -16.76 -8.84 1.78
CA ILE A 30 -16.02 -7.82 1.02
C ILE A 30 -15.12 -6.96 1.94
N LEU A 31 -15.41 -6.90 3.25
CA LEU A 31 -14.52 -6.24 4.22
C LEU A 31 -13.47 -7.19 4.83
N GLY A 32 -13.58 -8.50 4.63
CA GLY A 32 -12.61 -9.51 5.10
C GLY A 32 -11.34 -9.60 4.27
N GLY A 33 -11.28 -8.90 3.14
CA GLY A 33 -10.07 -8.67 2.35
C GLY A 33 -9.19 -7.58 2.96
N ALA A 34 -9.04 -7.55 4.29
CA ALA A 34 -7.87 -6.94 4.88
C ALA A 34 -6.70 -7.77 4.39
N ALA A 35 -6.12 -7.33 3.27
CA ALA A 35 -4.87 -7.82 2.78
C ALA A 35 -3.96 -7.94 3.99
N ILE A 36 -3.56 -9.18 4.31
CA ILE A 36 -2.40 -9.43 5.14
C ILE A 36 -1.22 -8.95 4.29
N VAL A 37 -1.13 -7.64 4.10
CA VAL A 37 0.10 -6.98 3.73
C VAL A 37 0.95 -7.30 4.92
N LYS A 38 1.87 -8.28 4.77
CA LYS A 38 2.95 -8.48 5.72
C LYS A 38 3.35 -7.09 6.17
N ALA A 39 3.15 -6.78 7.45
CA ALA A 39 3.52 -5.50 8.02
C ALA A 39 5.04 -5.45 7.92
N MET A 40 5.51 -5.06 6.74
CA MET A 40 6.89 -4.79 6.48
C MET A 40 7.21 -3.66 7.44
N ASP A 41 8.27 -3.85 8.21
CA ASP A 41 8.61 -3.00 9.34
C ASP A 41 8.84 -1.57 8.83
N THR A 42 7.78 -0.77 8.84
CA THR A 42 7.71 0.54 8.17
C THR A 42 8.75 1.49 8.75
N SER A 43 9.05 1.31 10.04
CA SER A 43 10.12 2.01 10.75
C SER A 43 11.49 1.76 10.13
N ASN A 44 11.79 0.53 9.71
CA ASN A 44 13.07 0.19 9.08
C ASN A 44 13.19 0.81 7.68
N CYS A 45 12.10 0.81 6.90
CA CYS A 45 12.07 1.50 5.61
C CYS A 45 12.26 3.01 5.78
N ASP A 46 11.57 3.64 6.73
CA ASP A 46 11.67 5.07 6.98
C ASP A 46 13.08 5.49 7.43
N GLN A 47 13.73 4.70 8.27
CA GLN A 47 15.12 4.95 8.67
C GLN A 47 16.06 4.80 7.48
N ALA A 48 15.95 3.72 6.72
CA ALA A 48 16.79 3.49 5.56
C ALA A 48 16.63 4.62 4.53
N GLY A 49 15.39 5.04 4.26
CA GLY A 49 15.14 6.09 3.30
C GLY A 49 15.64 7.48 3.73
N ARG A 50 15.73 7.77 5.04
CA ARG A 50 16.41 8.99 5.53
C ARG A 50 17.91 8.98 5.24
N THR A 51 18.53 7.80 5.21
CA THR A 51 19.96 7.64 4.90
C THR A 51 20.25 7.56 3.40
N LEU A 52 19.22 7.39 2.56
CA LEU A 52 19.39 7.26 1.12
C LEU A 52 20.21 8.42 0.52
N PRO A 53 19.89 9.71 0.74
CA PRO A 53 20.61 10.80 0.07
C PRO A 53 22.12 10.80 0.30
N ASP A 54 22.57 10.26 1.43
CA ASP A 54 23.98 10.19 1.79
C ASP A 54 24.65 8.86 1.39
N ASN A 55 23.85 7.83 1.11
CA ASN A 55 24.31 6.50 0.75
C ASN A 55 25.13 6.51 -0.56
N PRO A 56 26.36 5.95 -0.58
CA PRO A 56 27.20 5.95 -1.78
C PRO A 56 26.56 5.17 -2.94
N HIS A 57 25.84 4.07 -2.67
CA HIS A 57 25.23 3.24 -3.71
C HIS A 57 24.02 3.90 -4.36
N ILE A 58 23.24 4.73 -3.63
CA ILE A 58 22.21 5.53 -4.33
C ILE A 58 22.85 6.58 -5.23
N LYS A 59 24.00 7.15 -4.85
CA LYS A 59 24.70 8.14 -5.66
C LYS A 59 25.27 7.49 -6.92
N GLU A 60 25.83 6.29 -6.80
CA GLU A 60 26.27 5.46 -7.93
C GLU A 60 25.10 5.13 -8.86
N PHE A 61 23.96 4.70 -8.29
CA PHE A 61 22.73 4.49 -9.06
C PHE A 61 22.33 5.76 -9.83
N VAL A 62 22.22 6.91 -9.14
CA VAL A 62 21.83 8.19 -9.73
C VAL A 62 22.82 8.67 -10.81
N ALA A 63 24.11 8.36 -10.65
CA ALA A 63 25.14 8.67 -11.65
C ALA A 63 25.07 7.72 -12.86
N CYS A 64 24.67 6.47 -12.65
CA CYS A 64 24.57 5.45 -13.70
C CYS A 64 23.28 5.57 -14.53
N VAL A 65 22.15 5.94 -13.90
CA VAL A 65 20.85 5.94 -14.58
C VAL A 65 20.71 7.04 -15.62
N ASN A 66 20.19 6.65 -16.78
CA ASN A 66 19.74 7.56 -17.81
C ASN A 66 18.21 7.66 -17.79
N PRO A 67 17.62 8.88 -17.80
CA PRO A 67 16.17 9.05 -17.82
C PRO A 67 15.47 8.37 -19.00
N ALA A 68 16.17 8.14 -20.13
CA ALA A 68 15.61 7.45 -21.29
C ALA A 68 15.46 5.93 -21.08
N ARG A 69 16.39 5.31 -20.36
CA ARG A 69 16.42 3.86 -20.09
C ARG A 69 17.31 3.55 -18.89
N ILE A 70 16.78 2.83 -17.91
CA ILE A 70 17.56 2.31 -16.79
C ILE A 70 18.24 1.02 -17.24
N ASP A 71 19.56 0.98 -17.22
CA ASP A 71 20.31 -0.25 -17.50
C ASP A 71 20.23 -1.19 -16.28
N PRO A 72 20.02 -2.51 -16.48
CA PRO A 72 19.98 -3.48 -15.39
C PRO A 72 21.24 -3.48 -14.51
N SER A 73 22.41 -3.14 -15.09
CA SER A 73 23.65 -3.01 -14.33
C SER A 73 23.56 -1.90 -13.26
N CYS A 74 22.91 -0.78 -13.56
CA CYS A 74 22.69 0.30 -12.60
C CYS A 74 21.80 -0.16 -11.43
N CYS A 75 20.82 -1.04 -11.68
CA CYS A 75 19.89 -1.52 -10.67
C CYS A 75 20.58 -2.32 -9.54
N SER A 76 21.76 -2.91 -9.81
CA SER A 76 22.53 -3.68 -8.82
C SER A 76 22.96 -2.85 -7.60
N HIS A 77 23.05 -1.53 -7.74
CA HIS A 77 23.39 -0.62 -6.62
C HIS A 77 22.22 -0.41 -5.63
N LEU A 78 20.96 -0.64 -6.05
CA LEU A 78 19.79 -0.35 -5.21
C LEU A 78 19.65 -1.28 -3.99
N PRO A 79 19.80 -2.62 -4.12
CA PRO A 79 19.82 -3.52 -2.96
C PRO A 79 20.98 -3.27 -2.01
N MET A 80 22.11 -2.76 -2.52
CA MET A 80 23.27 -2.39 -1.70
C MET A 80 23.02 -1.09 -0.92
N ALA A 81 22.22 -0.17 -1.47
CA ALA A 81 21.82 1.05 -0.78
C ALA A 81 20.90 0.76 0.42
N THR A 82 20.02 -0.23 0.33
CA THR A 82 19.12 -0.61 1.42
C THR A 82 18.65 -2.06 1.26
N PRO A 83 18.83 -2.91 2.30
CA PRO A 83 18.22 -4.24 2.28
C PRO A 83 16.69 -4.09 2.23
N ASN A 84 16.05 -4.77 1.29
CA ASN A 84 14.61 -4.67 0.99
C ASN A 84 14.15 -3.37 0.30
N PHE A 85 15.05 -2.68 -0.42
CA PHE A 85 14.72 -1.47 -1.19
C PHE A 85 13.39 -1.59 -1.96
N TYR A 86 13.21 -2.66 -2.73
CA TYR A 86 12.03 -2.88 -3.58
C TYR A 86 10.73 -3.17 -2.83
N ASP A 87 10.83 -3.66 -1.60
CA ASP A 87 9.67 -3.90 -0.76
C ASP A 87 9.28 -2.60 -0.04
N CYS A 88 10.28 -1.79 0.36
CA CYS A 88 10.06 -0.45 0.89
C CYS A 88 9.44 0.51 -0.14
N LEU A 89 9.53 0.25 -1.45
CA LEU A 89 8.81 1.01 -2.48
C LEU A 89 7.26 0.89 -2.41
N THR A 90 6.73 0.08 -1.49
CA THR A 90 5.31 0.05 -1.14
C THR A 90 4.94 1.08 -0.06
N ILE A 91 5.92 1.62 0.66
CA ILE A 91 5.73 2.58 1.76
C ILE A 91 5.80 4.02 1.21
N PRO A 92 4.74 4.84 1.35
CA PRO A 92 4.68 6.18 0.74
C PRO A 92 5.80 7.14 1.18
N SER A 93 6.19 7.11 2.46
CA SER A 93 7.28 7.93 3.02
C SER A 93 8.62 7.57 2.40
N PHE A 94 8.93 6.28 2.27
CA PHE A 94 10.13 5.81 1.58
C PHE A 94 10.13 6.22 0.11
N VAL A 95 8.99 6.10 -0.59
CA VAL A 95 8.85 6.56 -1.98
C VAL A 95 9.16 8.05 -2.11
N ALA A 96 8.70 8.89 -1.18
CA ALA A 96 9.01 10.32 -1.19
C ALA A 96 10.52 10.57 -1.01
N GLN A 97 11.17 9.83 -0.11
CA GLN A 97 12.61 9.94 0.12
C GLN A 97 13.44 9.46 -1.08
N VAL A 98 13.05 8.35 -1.73
CA VAL A 98 13.68 7.89 -2.97
C VAL A 98 13.53 8.95 -4.07
N LYS A 99 12.32 9.53 -4.24
CA LYS A 99 12.09 10.62 -5.21
C LYS A 99 13.01 11.82 -4.96
N GLN A 100 13.22 12.18 -3.70
CA GLN A 100 14.16 13.24 -3.34
C GLN A 100 15.62 12.85 -3.63
N ALA A 101 16.01 11.61 -3.31
CA ALA A 101 17.37 11.12 -3.54
C ALA A 101 17.74 11.08 -5.03
N VAL A 102 16.81 10.70 -5.91
CA VAL A 102 17.06 10.62 -7.36
C VAL A 102 16.93 11.97 -8.09
N LYS A 103 16.51 13.05 -7.42
CA LYS A 103 16.45 14.44 -7.92
C LYS A 103 15.96 14.61 -9.37
N GLY A 104 14.97 13.83 -9.79
CA GLY A 104 14.38 13.90 -11.14
C GLY A 104 15.22 13.25 -12.27
N LYS A 105 16.29 12.53 -11.95
CA LYS A 105 17.04 11.71 -12.93
C LYS A 105 16.26 10.47 -13.38
N THR A 106 15.38 9.98 -12.54
CA THR A 106 14.45 8.90 -12.81
C THR A 106 13.27 9.01 -11.85
N ASP A 107 12.30 8.10 -11.96
CA ASP A 107 11.15 8.02 -11.07
C ASP A 107 11.00 6.62 -10.49
N VAL A 108 10.29 6.53 -9.37
CA VAL A 108 10.09 5.28 -8.64
C VAL A 108 9.32 4.23 -9.45
N THR A 109 8.47 4.65 -10.39
CA THR A 109 7.75 3.74 -11.29
C THR A 109 8.71 3.12 -12.31
N ALA A 110 9.58 3.91 -12.92
CA ALA A 110 10.64 3.43 -13.80
C ALA A 110 11.59 2.47 -13.07
N ILE A 111 12.02 2.83 -11.85
CA ILE A 111 12.82 1.93 -10.99
C ILE A 111 12.09 0.60 -10.75
N ARG A 112 10.81 0.64 -10.39
CA ARG A 112 10.03 -0.57 -10.11
C ARG A 112 9.87 -1.44 -11.36
N ARG A 113 9.67 -0.83 -12.52
CA ARG A 113 9.49 -1.52 -13.80
C ARG A 113 10.79 -2.14 -14.30
N ASP A 114 11.88 -1.38 -14.26
CA ASP A 114 13.13 -1.73 -14.95
C ASP A 114 14.14 -2.44 -14.01
N CYS A 115 14.01 -2.27 -12.68
CA CYS A 115 14.96 -2.83 -11.71
C CYS A 115 14.41 -3.93 -10.79
N LYS A 116 13.08 -4.08 -10.63
CA LYS A 116 12.49 -5.14 -9.79
C LYS A 116 12.22 -6.44 -10.59
N SER A 117 12.76 -6.54 -11.80
CA SER A 117 12.51 -7.68 -12.69
C SER A 117 13.25 -8.94 -12.25
#